data_AF-Q8MYK4-F1
#
_entry.id   AF-Q8MYK4-F1
#
_cell.length_a   1.000
_cell.length_b   1.000
_cell.length_c   1.000
_cell.angle_alpha   90.00
_cell.angle_beta   90.00
_cell.angle_gamma   90.00
#
_symmetry.space_group_name_H-M   'P 1'
#
loop_
_entity.id
_entity.type
_entity.pdbx_description
1 polymer ?
#
loop_
_entity_poly.entity_id
_entity_poly.type
_entity_poly.pdbx_seq_one_letter_code
_entity_poly.pdbx_strand_id
1 'polypeptide(L)'
;MNTTASVLVLFLLALGPLVDAEKECTPGETKKLDCNTCFCSDSGIWGCTLMGCRTYTLQPAPTPGEEATRVRRSEGHCTPNTTFKKDCNTCSCNRDGTAAVCTLKACLSRSKREVSCTPGATYKEGCNICRCRSDGKSGACTRKICAVDSN
;
A
#
# COMPACT_ATOMS: atom_id res chain seq x y z
N MET A 1 4.87 -7.76 -79.12
CA MET A 1 4.20 -7.46 -77.84
C MET A 1 4.85 -8.27 -76.71
N ASN A 2 5.89 -7.66 -76.14
CA ASN A 2 6.19 -7.54 -74.70
C ASN A 2 6.39 -8.82 -73.86
N THR A 3 7.54 -9.47 -74.02
CA THR A 3 8.09 -10.46 -73.07
C THR A 3 9.06 -9.81 -72.07
N THR A 4 8.62 -8.76 -71.36
CA THR A 4 9.43 -8.09 -70.32
C THR A 4 8.71 -7.85 -68.99
N ALA A 5 7.48 -8.37 -68.84
CA ALA A 5 6.63 -8.06 -67.69
C ALA A 5 6.71 -9.06 -66.52
N SER A 6 7.56 -10.09 -66.57
CA SER A 6 7.56 -11.17 -65.55
C SER A 6 8.74 -11.18 -64.57
N VAL A 7 9.70 -10.24 -64.68
CA VAL A 7 10.83 -10.16 -63.73
C VAL A 7 10.72 -8.95 -62.77
N LEU A 8 9.83 -7.99 -63.06
CA LEU A 8 9.69 -6.76 -62.26
C LEU A 8 8.74 -6.88 -61.05
N VAL A 9 8.26 -8.07 -60.71
CA VAL A 9 7.35 -8.27 -59.56
C VAL A 9 8.03 -8.98 -58.38
N LEU A 10 9.31 -9.37 -58.50
CA LEU A 10 10.01 -10.15 -57.47
C LEU A 10 10.86 -9.33 -56.47
N PHE A 11 10.77 -8.00 -56.46
CA PHE A 11 11.53 -7.13 -55.54
C PHE A 11 10.66 -6.17 -54.71
N LEU A 12 9.40 -6.54 -54.42
CA LEU A 12 8.52 -5.79 -53.52
C LEU A 12 8.13 -6.60 -52.27
N LEU A 13 9.08 -7.30 -51.66
CA LEU A 13 8.90 -7.87 -50.33
C LEU A 13 10.00 -7.37 -49.41
N ALA A 14 9.58 -6.76 -48.30
CA ALA A 14 10.37 -6.31 -47.15
C ALA A 14 11.07 -4.95 -47.26
N LEU A 15 10.28 -3.89 -47.44
CA LEU A 15 10.46 -2.67 -46.64
C LEU A 15 9.13 -2.40 -45.93
N GLY A 16 8.84 -3.18 -44.89
CA GLY A 16 7.84 -2.76 -43.92
C GLY A 16 8.27 -1.40 -43.35
N PRO A 17 7.33 -0.48 -43.03
CA PRO A 17 7.72 0.74 -42.36
C PRO A 17 8.48 0.36 -41.09
N LEU A 18 9.68 0.92 -40.92
CA LEU A 18 10.30 1.02 -39.61
C LEU A 18 9.23 1.65 -38.71
N VAL A 19 8.67 0.86 -37.80
CA VAL A 19 7.73 1.35 -36.80
C VAL A 19 8.54 2.33 -35.95
N ASP A 20 8.49 3.61 -36.31
CA ASP A 20 8.91 4.67 -35.41
C ASP A 20 8.01 4.51 -34.19
N ALA A 21 8.61 4.15 -33.05
CA ALA A 21 7.86 4.03 -31.81
C ALA A 21 7.17 5.37 -31.59
N GLU A 22 5.84 5.39 -31.70
CA GLU A 22 5.09 6.63 -31.60
C GLU A 22 5.45 7.30 -30.28
N LYS A 23 6.00 8.52 -30.35
CA LYS A 23 6.36 9.26 -29.15
C LYS A 23 5.07 9.64 -28.44
N GLU A 24 4.97 9.28 -27.16
CA GLU A 24 3.81 9.61 -26.32
C GLU A 24 3.82 11.08 -25.87
N CYS A 25 4.97 11.76 -26.01
CA CYS A 25 5.20 13.15 -25.62
C CYS A 25 6.38 13.79 -26.33
N THR A 26 6.47 15.12 -26.25
CA THR A 26 7.62 15.89 -26.76
C THR A 26 8.70 15.97 -25.68
N PRO A 27 9.97 15.64 -25.98
CA PRO A 27 11.07 15.77 -25.03
C PRO A 27 11.12 17.12 -24.32
N GLY A 28 11.29 17.07 -23.00
CA GLY A 28 11.31 18.27 -22.14
C GLY A 28 9.93 18.75 -21.67
N GLU A 29 8.83 18.20 -22.19
CA GLU A 29 7.50 18.49 -21.64
C GLU A 29 7.38 18.00 -20.19
N THR A 30 6.56 18.72 -19.42
CA THR A 30 6.21 18.33 -18.06
C THR A 30 4.70 18.33 -17.89
N LYS A 31 4.18 17.33 -17.17
CA LYS A 31 2.76 17.28 -16.78
C LYS A 31 2.61 16.85 -15.34
N LYS A 32 1.42 17.06 -14.80
CA LYS A 32 1.04 16.56 -13.48
C LYS A 32 0.03 15.43 -13.65
N LEU A 33 0.33 14.27 -13.09
CA LEU A 33 -0.60 13.14 -13.01
C LEU A 33 -0.93 12.91 -11.54
N ASP A 34 -2.14 13.30 -11.14
CA ASP A 34 -2.54 13.39 -9.74
C ASP A 34 -1.61 14.34 -8.94
N CYS A 35 -0.91 13.85 -7.92
CA CYS A 35 0.09 14.61 -7.18
C CYS A 35 1.51 14.44 -7.73
N ASN A 36 1.72 13.54 -8.69
CA ASN A 36 3.03 13.25 -9.24
C ASN A 36 3.39 14.19 -10.39
N THR A 37 4.66 14.59 -10.42
CA THR A 37 5.23 15.37 -11.52
C THR A 37 5.86 14.40 -12.51
N CYS A 38 5.54 14.58 -13.78
CA CYS A 38 6.05 13.79 -14.87
C CYS A 38 6.87 14.66 -15.84
N PHE A 39 7.93 14.08 -16.40
CA PHE A 39 8.79 14.69 -17.43
C PHE A 39 8.89 13.76 -18.63
N CYS A 40 8.93 14.33 -19.83
CA CYS A 40 9.11 13.58 -21.05
C CYS A 40 10.60 13.40 -21.33
N SER A 41 11.03 12.15 -21.47
CA SER A 41 12.40 11.79 -21.86
C SER A 41 12.69 12.12 -23.33
N ASP A 42 13.97 12.13 -23.71
CA ASP A 42 14.40 12.33 -25.10
C ASP A 42 13.87 11.24 -26.06
N SER A 43 13.58 10.06 -25.52
CA SER A 43 12.92 8.94 -26.19
C SER A 43 11.41 9.10 -26.38
N GLY A 44 10.79 10.18 -25.87
CA GLY A 44 9.35 10.41 -26.02
C GLY A 44 8.47 9.60 -25.07
N ILE A 45 9.01 9.18 -23.92
CA ILE A 45 8.30 8.39 -22.89
C ILE A 45 8.21 9.20 -21.60
N TRP A 46 7.05 9.16 -20.94
CA TRP A 46 6.81 9.79 -19.64
C TRP A 46 7.49 9.06 -18.48
N GLY A 47 8.31 9.78 -17.72
CA GLY A 47 8.76 9.37 -16.39
C GLY A 47 8.07 10.21 -15.31
N CYS A 48 7.46 9.58 -14.32
CA CYS A 48 6.76 10.28 -13.23
C CYS A 48 7.40 9.97 -11.87
N THR A 49 7.29 10.91 -10.92
CA THR A 49 7.54 10.60 -9.51
C THR A 49 6.55 9.53 -9.02
N LEU A 50 6.92 8.78 -7.97
CA LEU A 50 6.08 7.74 -7.37
C LEU A 50 5.61 8.12 -5.96
N MET A 51 5.20 9.38 -5.78
CA MET A 51 4.61 9.86 -4.55
C MET A 51 3.26 9.18 -4.33
N GLY A 52 3.04 8.69 -3.11
CA GLY A 52 1.73 8.18 -2.69
C GLY A 52 0.72 9.33 -2.63
N CYS A 53 -0.04 9.51 -3.69
CA CYS A 53 -1.03 10.57 -3.77
C CYS A 53 -2.24 10.23 -2.90
N ARG A 54 -2.71 11.22 -2.13
CA ARG A 54 -3.99 11.11 -1.46
C ARG A 54 -5.06 11.16 -2.53
N THR A 55 -5.84 10.09 -2.65
CA THR A 55 -7.06 10.12 -3.43
C THR A 55 -8.02 11.09 -2.76
N TYR A 56 -7.92 12.37 -3.07
CA TYR A 56 -9.10 13.22 -3.09
C TYR A 56 -9.86 12.78 -4.33
N THR A 57 -10.50 11.61 -4.24
CA THR A 57 -11.53 11.27 -5.18
C THR A 57 -12.41 12.51 -5.29
N LEU A 58 -12.56 13.04 -6.49
CA LEU A 58 -13.82 13.64 -6.90
C LEU A 58 -14.86 12.51 -6.76
N GLN A 59 -15.22 12.21 -5.52
CA GLN A 59 -16.20 11.20 -5.18
C GLN A 59 -17.50 11.74 -5.77
N PRO A 60 -18.23 10.97 -6.60
CA PRO A 60 -19.64 11.24 -6.81
C PRO A 60 -20.27 11.42 -5.43
N ALA A 61 -21.14 12.43 -5.28
CA ALA A 61 -21.83 12.69 -4.02
C ALA A 61 -22.33 11.36 -3.42
N PRO A 62 -22.07 11.10 -2.13
CA PRO A 62 -22.48 9.84 -1.52
C PRO A 62 -23.99 9.67 -1.70
N THR A 63 -24.40 8.53 -2.28
CA THR A 63 -25.79 8.16 -2.40
C THR A 63 -26.44 8.16 -1.01
N PRO A 64 -27.71 8.60 -0.86
CA PRO A 64 -28.40 8.51 0.42
C PRO A 64 -28.46 7.04 0.84
N GLY A 65 -27.69 6.66 1.87
CA GLY A 65 -27.70 5.31 2.44
C GLY A 65 -26.38 4.56 2.46
N GLU A 66 -25.29 5.09 1.89
CA GLU A 66 -23.95 4.48 2.06
C GLU A 66 -23.17 5.27 3.12
N GLU A 67 -23.00 4.69 4.31
CA GLU A 67 -22.13 5.27 5.33
C GLU A 67 -20.72 5.40 4.77
N ALA A 68 -20.32 6.64 4.49
CA ALA A 68 -18.92 7.00 4.50
C ALA A 68 -18.32 6.34 5.74
N THR A 69 -17.36 5.42 5.56
CA THR A 69 -16.59 4.86 6.66
C THR A 69 -15.69 5.98 7.19
N ARG A 70 -16.32 6.93 7.89
CA ARG A 70 -15.67 8.03 8.57
C ARG A 70 -14.75 7.35 9.55
N VAL A 71 -13.46 7.64 9.42
CA VAL A 71 -12.41 7.53 10.44
C VAL A 71 -13.03 7.14 11.77
N ARG A 72 -12.83 5.88 12.20
CA ARG A 72 -13.40 5.26 13.40
C ARG A 72 -13.49 6.27 14.55
N ARG A 73 -14.58 7.03 14.60
CA ARG A 73 -15.04 7.74 15.77
C ARG A 73 -15.34 6.58 16.69
N SER A 74 -14.54 6.39 17.73
CA SER A 74 -14.79 5.31 18.66
C SER A 74 -16.19 5.53 19.22
N GLU A 75 -17.18 4.80 18.71
CA GLU A 75 -18.43 4.59 19.41
C GLU A 75 -18.05 3.97 20.75
N GLY A 76 -18.19 4.77 21.79
CA GLY A 76 -17.72 4.44 23.12
C GLY A 76 -17.69 5.71 23.93
N HIS A 77 -18.52 5.76 24.97
CA HIS A 77 -18.41 6.77 26.00
C HIS A 77 -16.98 6.70 26.58
N CYS A 78 -16.32 7.85 26.67
CA CYS A 78 -15.03 8.00 27.32
C CYS A 78 -15.17 8.89 28.55
N THR A 79 -14.24 8.82 29.50
CA THR A 79 -14.29 9.68 30.69
C THR A 79 -14.04 11.13 30.27
N PRO A 80 -14.96 12.07 30.56
CA PRO A 80 -14.81 13.48 30.22
C PRO A 80 -13.45 14.08 30.52
N ASN A 81 -12.90 14.84 29.58
CA ASN A 81 -11.62 15.56 29.71
C ASN A 81 -10.41 14.68 30.07
N THR A 82 -10.45 13.38 29.76
CA THR A 82 -9.32 12.48 30.00
C THR A 82 -8.49 12.22 28.75
N THR A 83 -7.24 11.82 28.96
CA THR A 83 -6.38 11.25 27.92
C THR A 83 -6.17 9.77 28.18
N PHE A 84 -6.31 8.94 27.16
CA PHE A 84 -6.15 7.49 27.25
C PHE A 84 -5.40 6.93 26.04
N LYS A 85 -5.00 5.66 26.14
CA LYS A 85 -4.34 4.93 25.05
C LYS A 85 -5.32 3.98 24.38
N LYS A 86 -5.42 4.06 23.05
CA LYS A 86 -6.09 3.07 22.22
C LYS A 86 -5.03 2.49 21.28
N ASP A 87 -4.70 1.23 21.47
CA ASP A 87 -3.49 0.62 20.90
C ASP A 87 -2.25 1.46 21.25
N CYS A 88 -1.46 1.85 20.25
CA CYS A 88 -0.32 2.74 20.43
C CYS A 88 -0.69 4.24 20.35
N ASN A 89 -1.95 4.56 20.01
CA ASN A 89 -2.41 5.92 19.81
C ASN A 89 -2.81 6.59 21.13
N THR A 90 -2.51 7.88 21.24
CA THR A 90 -3.00 8.73 22.34
C THR A 90 -4.31 9.36 21.91
N CYS A 91 -5.33 9.25 22.75
CA CYS A 91 -6.66 9.79 22.53
C CYS A 91 -7.02 10.80 23.62
N SER A 92 -7.68 11.89 23.26
CA SER A 92 -8.24 12.87 24.20
C SER A 92 -9.75 12.89 24.09
N CYS A 93 -10.43 12.73 25.21
CA CYS A 93 -11.88 12.72 25.33
C CYS A 93 -12.43 14.14 25.46
N ASN A 94 -13.56 14.44 24.82
CA ASN A 94 -14.26 15.71 24.95
C ASN A 94 -14.91 15.85 26.33
N ARG A 95 -15.44 17.04 26.61
CA ARG A 95 -16.08 17.37 27.89
C ARG A 95 -17.34 16.55 28.18
N ASP A 96 -18.05 16.11 27.14
CA ASP A 96 -19.32 15.40 27.30
C ASP A 96 -19.14 13.88 27.36
N GLY A 97 -17.91 13.39 27.21
CA GLY A 97 -17.63 11.95 27.22
C GLY A 97 -18.12 11.21 25.98
N THR A 98 -18.58 11.90 24.95
CA THR A 98 -19.24 11.34 23.77
C THR A 98 -18.32 11.14 22.58
N ALA A 99 -17.15 11.77 22.58
CA ALA A 99 -16.20 11.70 21.49
C ALA A 99 -14.76 11.77 21.98
N ALA A 100 -13.88 11.03 21.30
CA ALA A 100 -12.45 11.14 21.48
C ALA A 100 -11.74 11.37 20.14
N VAL A 101 -10.68 12.18 20.18
CA VAL A 101 -9.77 12.40 19.05
C VAL A 101 -8.45 11.70 19.35
N CYS A 102 -8.00 10.84 18.44
CA CYS A 102 -6.79 10.04 18.61
C CYS A 102 -5.71 10.44 17.60
N THR A 103 -4.44 10.24 17.97
CA THR A 103 -3.34 10.22 17.00
C THR A 103 -3.55 9.11 15.97
N LEU A 104 -2.92 9.22 14.79
CA LEU A 104 -3.02 8.23 13.71
C LEU A 104 -1.66 7.56 13.45
N LYS A 105 -1.10 6.93 14.47
CA LYS A 105 0.09 6.08 14.35
C LYS A 105 -0.33 4.72 13.79
N ALA A 106 0.42 4.22 12.81
CA ALA A 106 0.35 2.84 12.39
C ALA A 106 0.87 1.97 13.55
N CYS A 107 -0.06 1.40 14.32
CA CYS A 107 0.28 0.53 15.42
C CYS A 107 0.60 -0.84 14.86
N LEU A 108 1.83 -1.31 15.07
CA LEU A 108 2.13 -2.73 14.89
C LEU A 108 1.24 -3.48 15.88
N SER A 109 0.24 -4.20 15.36
CA SER A 109 -0.46 -5.19 16.14
C SER A 109 0.58 -6.24 16.51
N ARG A 110 1.13 -6.12 17.72
CA ARG A 110 1.51 -7.33 18.43
C ARG A 110 0.18 -7.98 18.74
N SER A 111 -0.36 -8.71 17.77
CA SER A 111 -1.39 -9.70 18.07
C SER A 111 -0.85 -10.42 19.29
N LYS A 112 -1.55 -10.30 20.42
CA LYS A 112 -1.37 -11.25 21.50
C LYS A 112 -1.77 -12.56 20.87
N ARG A 113 -0.83 -13.22 20.21
CA ARG A 113 -1.03 -14.56 19.71
C ARG A 113 -1.44 -15.34 20.94
N GLU A 114 -2.60 -15.98 20.86
CA GLU A 114 -3.08 -16.80 21.95
C GLU A 114 -2.12 -17.99 22.03
N VAL A 115 -1.12 -17.85 22.90
CA VAL A 115 -0.14 -18.88 23.20
C VAL A 115 -0.74 -19.66 24.35
N SER A 116 -0.89 -20.97 24.20
CA SER A 116 -1.08 -21.88 25.32
C SER A 116 0.15 -22.77 25.36
N CYS A 117 0.89 -22.70 26.47
CA CYS A 117 2.12 -23.47 26.64
C CYS A 117 2.25 -23.95 28.08
N THR A 118 2.96 -25.05 28.28
CA THR A 118 3.27 -25.55 29.62
C THR A 118 4.25 -24.60 30.31
N PRO A 119 3.96 -24.09 31.53
CA PRO A 119 4.86 -23.22 32.26
C PRO A 119 6.30 -23.74 32.32
N GLY A 120 7.26 -22.91 31.92
CA GLY A 120 8.69 -23.27 31.90
C GLY A 120 9.13 -24.11 30.70
N ALA A 121 8.21 -24.59 29.85
CA ALA A 121 8.59 -25.28 28.62
C ALA A 121 9.24 -24.34 27.60
N THR A 122 10.07 -24.91 26.73
CA THR A 122 10.67 -24.19 25.60
C THR A 122 9.98 -24.63 24.31
N TYR A 123 9.69 -23.68 23.43
CA TYR A 123 9.04 -23.93 22.14
C TYR A 123 9.63 -23.04 21.05
N LYS A 124 9.37 -23.38 19.78
CA LYS A 124 9.88 -22.65 18.62
C LYS A 124 8.74 -21.91 17.91
N GLU A 125 8.95 -20.64 17.58
CA GLU A 125 8.04 -19.82 16.78
C GLU A 125 8.80 -19.26 15.58
N GLY A 126 8.54 -19.81 14.40
CA GLY A 126 9.41 -19.59 13.23
C GLY A 126 10.82 -20.07 13.55
N CYS A 127 11.80 -19.17 13.50
CA CYS A 127 13.19 -19.41 13.88
C CYS A 127 13.52 -19.01 15.34
N ASN A 128 12.58 -18.39 16.04
CA ASN A 128 12.78 -17.92 17.40
C ASN A 128 12.54 -19.00 18.43
N ILE A 129 13.37 -19.03 19.47
CA ILE A 129 13.21 -19.93 20.61
C ILE A 129 12.55 -19.14 21.73
N CYS A 130 11.48 -19.70 22.28
CA CYS A 130 10.66 -19.10 23.30
C CYS A 130 10.63 -19.95 24.56
N ARG A 131 10.68 -19.32 25.74
CA ARG A 131 10.41 -19.97 27.03
C ARG A 131 9.07 -19.51 27.57
N CYS A 132 8.19 -20.46 27.86
CA CYS A 132 6.86 -20.23 28.43
C CYS A 132 6.96 -19.66 29.85
N ARG A 133 6.20 -18.60 30.13
CA ARG A 133 6.09 -18.00 31.47
C ARG A 133 5.16 -18.81 32.36
N SER A 134 5.13 -18.46 33.64
CA SER A 134 4.26 -19.08 34.65
C SER A 134 2.76 -18.93 34.39
N ASP A 135 2.36 -17.95 33.57
CA ASP A 135 0.97 -17.72 33.19
C ASP A 135 0.42 -18.76 32.21
N GLY A 136 1.28 -19.60 31.61
CA GLY A 136 0.93 -20.55 30.55
C GLY A 136 0.39 -19.89 29.27
N LYS A 137 0.45 -18.56 29.20
CA LYS A 137 -0.22 -17.73 28.18
C LYS A 137 0.73 -16.77 27.45
N SER A 138 1.98 -16.68 27.89
CA SER A 138 2.99 -15.87 27.24
C SER A 138 4.37 -16.52 27.24
N GLY A 139 5.16 -16.24 26.20
CA GLY A 139 6.55 -16.66 26.11
C GLY A 139 7.50 -15.47 26.10
N ALA A 140 8.72 -15.67 26.60
CA ALA A 140 9.86 -14.81 26.32
C ALA A 140 10.65 -15.43 25.16
N CYS A 141 10.66 -14.76 24.01
CA CYS A 141 11.27 -15.27 22.79
C CYS A 141 12.54 -14.50 22.41
N THR A 142 13.46 -15.18 21.73
CA THR A 142 14.51 -14.52 20.95
C THR A 142 13.89 -13.63 19.87
N ARG A 143 14.68 -12.68 19.32
CA ARG A 143 14.22 -11.72 18.31
C ARG A 143 15.05 -11.77 17.02
N LYS A 144 15.13 -12.97 16.46
CA LYS A 144 15.71 -13.22 15.14
C LYS A 144 14.69 -12.84 14.07
N ILE A 145 15.16 -12.16 13.02
CA ILE A 145 14.39 -12.01 11.77
C ILE A 145 14.40 -13.39 11.12
N CYS A 146 13.23 -14.00 10.99
CA CYS A 146 13.10 -15.29 10.34
C CYS A 146 12.90 -15.06 8.85
N ALA A 147 13.64 -15.80 8.02
CA ALA A 147 13.32 -15.89 6.61
C ALA A 147 11.87 -16.37 6.48
N VAL A 148 11.11 -15.75 5.58
CA VAL A 148 9.85 -16.34 5.13
C VAL A 148 10.25 -17.48 4.22
N ASP A 149 10.04 -18.72 4.67
CA ASP A 149 10.26 -19.87 3.81
C ASP A 149 9.24 -19.76 2.66
N SER A 150 9.72 -19.43 1.46
CA SER A 150 8.93 -19.42 0.24
C SER A 150 8.58 -20.86 -0.09
N ASN A 151 7.32 -21.23 0.13
CA ASN A 151 6.76 -22.51 -0.30
C ASN A 151 6.07 -22.35 -1.65
#